data_AF-A0A345ZHN9-F1
#
_entry.id   AF-A0A345ZHN9-F1
#
_cell.length_a   1.000
_cell.length_b   1.000
_cell.length_c   1.000
_cell.angle_alpha   90.00
_cell.angle_beta   90.00
_cell.angle_gamma   90.00
#
_symmetry.space_group_name_H-M   'P 1'
#
loop_
_entity.id
_entity.type
_entity.pdbx_description
1 polymer ?
#
loop_
_entity_poly.entity_id
_entity_poly.type
_entity_poly.pdbx_seq_one_letter_code
_entity_poly.pdbx_strand_id
1 'polypeptide(L)'
;MDAYTVIARNHPWSGEFDETSFRACLYEDATWSQDEYWKVEWALFQLVGAVGSDPELRRRAFRLFSATFSLLAAHLDPNDVYTIKNMEPEKLYEAKERFQLVFEGFFAGEMPDLSAGFDERNPLLSSGS
;
A
#
# COMPACT_ATOMS: atom_id res chain seq x y z
N MET A 1 15.19 -5.43 -5.67
CA MET A 1 13.98 -4.66 -6.05
C MET A 1 14.32 -3.20 -5.86
N ASP A 2 13.93 -2.30 -6.77
CA ASP A 2 14.15 -0.86 -6.59
C ASP A 2 12.90 -0.22 -5.95
N ALA A 3 13.07 0.45 -4.81
CA ALA A 3 11.95 0.98 -4.03
C ALA A 3 11.19 2.09 -4.78
N TYR A 4 11.90 2.94 -5.52
CA TYR A 4 11.26 3.99 -6.31
C TYR A 4 10.37 3.40 -7.40
N THR A 5 10.88 2.41 -8.12
CA THR A 5 10.13 1.68 -9.15
C THR A 5 8.89 0.98 -8.57
N VAL A 6 8.98 0.40 -7.37
CA VAL A 6 7.83 -0.23 -6.71
C VAL A 6 6.70 0.76 -6.44
N ILE A 7 7.02 1.98 -6.00
CA ILE A 7 6.00 3.01 -5.84
C ILE A 7 5.52 3.49 -7.22
N ALA A 8 6.43 3.72 -8.17
CA ALA A 8 6.15 4.23 -9.51
C ALA A 8 5.15 3.36 -10.29
N ARG A 9 5.28 2.02 -10.22
CA ARG A 9 4.45 1.06 -10.96
C ARG A 9 2.99 1.03 -10.54
N ASN A 10 2.64 1.65 -9.42
CA ASN A 10 1.27 1.76 -8.92
C ASN A 10 0.52 2.98 -9.46
N HIS A 11 1.08 3.71 -10.45
CA HIS A 11 0.48 4.93 -10.98
C HIS A 11 0.09 4.80 -12.45
N PRO A 12 -1.22 4.76 -12.80
CA PRO A 12 -1.70 4.56 -14.17
C PRO A 12 -1.21 5.56 -15.23
N TRP A 13 -0.66 6.70 -14.80
CA TRP A 13 -0.14 7.75 -15.67
C TRP A 13 1.40 7.87 -15.63
N SER A 14 2.08 6.90 -15.00
CA SER A 14 3.54 6.78 -15.07
C SER A 14 3.93 5.87 -16.25
N GLY A 15 5.10 6.08 -16.84
CA GLY A 15 5.64 5.15 -17.85
C GLY A 15 6.04 3.80 -17.26
N GLU A 16 6.07 3.74 -15.93
CA GLU A 16 6.43 2.59 -15.11
C GLU A 16 5.22 1.77 -14.66
N PHE A 17 3.99 2.19 -14.99
CA PHE A 17 2.76 1.50 -14.59
C PHE A 17 2.80 0.03 -15.00
N ASP A 18 2.46 -0.84 -14.06
CA ASP A 18 2.39 -2.26 -14.27
C ASP A 18 0.98 -2.75 -13.95
N GLU A 19 0.35 -3.43 -14.90
CA GLU A 19 -0.98 -4.04 -14.77
C GLU A 19 -1.02 -5.16 -13.70
N THR A 20 0.16 -5.60 -13.23
CA THR A 20 0.33 -6.54 -12.12
C THR A 20 0.65 -5.86 -10.79
N SER A 21 0.65 -4.52 -10.73
CA SER A 21 0.90 -3.78 -9.48
C SER A 21 -0.23 -3.91 -8.46
N PHE A 22 0.06 -3.65 -7.18
CA PHE A 22 -0.97 -3.64 -6.11
C PHE A 22 -2.18 -2.79 -6.49
N ARG A 23 -1.95 -1.56 -7.00
CA ARG A 23 -3.02 -0.66 -7.44
C ARG A 23 -3.86 -1.25 -8.56
N ALA A 24 -3.24 -1.94 -9.52
CA ALA A 24 -3.93 -2.54 -10.65
C ALA A 24 -4.76 -3.75 -10.22
N CYS A 25 -4.18 -4.69 -9.45
CA CYS A 25 -4.92 -5.83 -8.89
C CYS A 25 -6.13 -5.37 -8.06
N LEU A 26 -5.95 -4.31 -7.25
CA LEU A 26 -7.04 -3.78 -6.47
C LEU A 26 -8.10 -3.14 -7.37
N TYR A 27 -7.73 -2.34 -8.38
CA TYR A 27 -8.72 -1.66 -9.23
C TYR A 27 -9.50 -2.60 -10.15
N GLU A 28 -8.76 -3.41 -10.91
CA GLU A 28 -9.27 -4.11 -12.09
C GLU A 28 -9.88 -5.45 -11.65
N ASP A 29 -9.17 -6.17 -10.79
CA ASP A 29 -9.59 -7.51 -10.36
C ASP A 29 -10.43 -7.48 -9.07
N ALA A 30 -10.45 -6.34 -8.37
CA ALA A 30 -10.97 -6.19 -7.01
C ALA A 30 -10.32 -7.20 -6.05
N THR A 31 -8.99 -7.34 -6.14
CA THR A 31 -8.21 -8.32 -5.39
C THR A 31 -7.12 -7.62 -4.60
N TRP A 32 -7.09 -7.87 -3.28
CA TRP A 32 -5.97 -7.48 -2.44
C TRP A 32 -4.82 -8.48 -2.64
N SER A 33 -3.87 -8.14 -3.50
CA SER A 33 -2.65 -8.93 -3.68
C SER A 33 -1.70 -8.67 -2.52
N GLN A 34 -1.62 -9.62 -1.58
CA GLN A 34 -0.77 -9.49 -0.40
C GLN A 34 0.71 -9.36 -0.76
N ASP A 35 1.18 -10.13 -1.75
CA ASP A 35 2.57 -10.06 -2.22
C ASP A 35 2.92 -8.70 -2.82
N GLU A 36 2.01 -8.11 -3.63
CA GLU A 36 2.23 -6.78 -4.18
C GLU A 36 2.14 -5.68 -3.11
N TYR A 37 1.23 -5.84 -2.14
CA TYR A 37 1.15 -4.94 -0.99
C TYR A 37 2.44 -4.98 -0.15
N TRP A 38 3.00 -6.17 0.11
CA TRP A 38 4.27 -6.30 0.83
C TRP A 38 5.42 -5.58 0.15
N LYS A 39 5.46 -5.57 -1.19
CA LYS A 39 6.44 -4.77 -1.94
C LYS A 39 6.25 -3.28 -1.69
N VAL A 40 5.01 -2.79 -1.74
CA VAL A 40 4.69 -1.38 -1.45
C VAL A 40 5.12 -1.01 -0.04
N GLU A 41 4.72 -1.78 0.97
CA GLU A 41 5.11 -1.55 2.36
C GLU A 41 6.64 -1.53 2.52
N TRP A 42 7.34 -2.53 1.96
CA TRP A 42 8.81 -2.57 1.97
C TRP A 42 9.42 -1.30 1.35
N ALA A 43 8.89 -0.85 0.20
CA ALA A 43 9.40 0.33 -0.48
C ALA A 43 9.22 1.60 0.36
N LEU A 44 8.10 1.74 1.08
CA LEU A 44 7.88 2.87 1.99
C LEU A 44 8.90 2.86 3.14
N PHE A 45 9.19 1.69 3.72
CA PHE A 45 10.26 1.56 4.73
C PHE A 45 11.63 1.97 4.19
N GLN A 46 11.97 1.61 2.95
CA GLN A 46 13.26 2.01 2.36
C GLN A 46 13.34 3.51 2.05
N LEU A 47 12.21 4.14 1.75
CA LEU A 47 12.16 5.50 1.23
C LEU A 47 11.75 6.56 2.27
N VAL A 48 11.48 6.16 3.52
CA VAL A 48 11.00 7.08 4.56
C VAL A 48 11.94 8.28 4.78
N GLY A 49 13.26 8.07 4.71
CA GLY A 49 14.24 9.16 4.83
C GLY A 49 14.20 10.18 3.68
N ALA A 50 13.64 9.83 2.54
CA ALA A 50 13.53 10.69 1.36
C ALA A 50 12.19 11.44 1.27
N VAL A 51 11.17 11.04 2.05
CA VAL A 51 9.81 11.62 1.93
C VAL A 51 9.79 13.14 2.14
N GLY A 52 10.67 13.65 3.00
CA GLY A 52 10.81 15.07 3.33
C GLY A 52 11.40 15.92 2.21
N SER A 53 12.27 15.33 1.38
CA SER A 53 13.07 16.02 0.36
C SER A 53 12.66 15.70 -1.09
N ASP A 54 11.81 14.69 -1.30
CA ASP A 54 11.34 14.26 -2.62
C ASP A 54 9.81 14.49 -2.79
N PRO A 55 9.39 15.61 -3.41
CA PRO A 55 7.98 15.91 -3.62
C PRO A 55 7.28 14.95 -4.58
N GLU A 56 7.98 14.35 -5.54
CA GLU A 56 7.38 13.41 -6.50
C GLU A 56 7.07 12.08 -5.80
N LEU A 57 8.03 11.55 -5.03
CA LEU A 57 7.80 10.38 -4.18
C LEU A 57 6.61 10.60 -3.24
N ARG A 58 6.57 11.75 -2.54
CA ARG A 58 5.47 12.07 -1.62
C ARG A 58 4.13 12.11 -2.33
N ARG A 59 4.07 12.74 -3.51
CA ARG A 59 2.86 12.81 -4.34
C ARG A 59 2.40 11.43 -4.80
N ARG A 60 3.34 10.59 -5.24
CA ARG A 60 3.09 9.20 -5.66
C ARG A 60 2.52 8.38 -4.50
N ALA A 61 3.20 8.33 -3.36
CA ALA A 61 2.71 7.66 -2.17
C ALA A 61 1.31 8.15 -1.76
N PHE A 62 1.08 9.47 -1.76
CA PHE A 62 -0.23 10.03 -1.37
C PHE A 62 -1.35 9.61 -2.32
N ARG A 63 -1.09 9.58 -3.63
CA ARG A 63 -2.06 9.11 -4.62
C ARG A 63 -2.40 7.63 -4.43
N LEU A 64 -1.41 6.81 -4.12
CA LEU A 64 -1.64 5.39 -3.83
C LEU A 64 -2.48 5.20 -2.57
N PHE A 65 -2.15 5.93 -1.50
CA PHE A 65 -2.93 5.97 -0.27
C PHE A 65 -4.40 6.36 -0.53
N SER A 66 -4.61 7.51 -1.16
CA SER A 66 -5.95 8.07 -1.40
C SER A 66 -6.79 7.17 -2.31
N ALA A 67 -6.21 6.61 -3.36
CA ALA A 67 -6.92 5.70 -4.26
C ALA A 67 -7.33 4.40 -3.56
N THR A 68 -6.43 3.82 -2.76
CA THR A 68 -6.70 2.59 -2.00
C THR A 68 -7.81 2.83 -0.98
N PHE A 69 -7.75 3.93 -0.22
CA PHE A 69 -8.80 4.28 0.74
C PHE A 69 -10.15 4.56 0.08
N SER A 70 -10.17 5.11 -1.13
CA SER A 70 -11.42 5.31 -1.87
C SER A 70 -12.07 3.96 -2.23
N LEU A 71 -11.28 2.97 -2.63
CA LEU A 71 -11.77 1.61 -2.93
C LEU A 71 -12.19 0.85 -1.67
N LEU A 72 -11.47 1.03 -0.56
CA LEU A 72 -11.88 0.49 0.74
C LEU A 72 -13.20 1.11 1.21
N ALA A 73 -13.38 2.42 1.04
CA ALA A 73 -14.63 3.09 1.35
C ALA A 73 -15.79 2.58 0.48
N ALA A 74 -15.55 2.41 -0.83
CA ALA A 74 -16.52 1.80 -1.74
C ALA A 74 -16.92 0.39 -1.29
N HIS A 75 -15.96 -0.47 -0.94
CA HIS A 75 -16.25 -1.82 -0.44
C HIS A 75 -17.14 -1.81 0.83
N LEU A 76 -17.00 -0.80 1.68
CA LEU A 76 -17.75 -0.67 2.93
C LEU A 76 -19.09 0.05 2.76
N ASP A 77 -19.37 0.65 1.60
CA ASP A 77 -20.64 1.30 1.30
C ASP A 77 -21.64 0.28 0.74
N PRO A 78 -22.76 0.02 1.43
CA PRO A 78 -23.78 -0.92 0.93
C PRO A 78 -24.45 -0.48 -0.39
N ASN A 79 -24.24 0.76 -0.84
CA ASN A 79 -24.77 1.28 -2.11
C ASN A 79 -23.75 1.26 -3.25
N ASP A 80 -22.49 0.90 -3.00
CA ASP A 80 -21.49 0.73 -4.04
C ASP A 80 -21.45 -0.74 -4.51
N VAL A 81 -21.14 -0.95 -5.79
CA VAL A 81 -21.06 -2.29 -6.39
C VAL A 81 -19.65 -2.87 -6.31
N TYR A 82 -18.66 -2.05 -5.93
CA TYR A 82 -17.28 -2.49 -5.80
C TYR A 82 -17.12 -3.35 -4.54
N THR A 83 -16.54 -4.54 -4.69
CA THR A 83 -16.29 -5.46 -3.57
C THR A 83 -14.96 -6.16 -3.76
N ILE A 84 -14.07 -6.07 -2.76
CA ILE A 84 -12.83 -6.83 -2.71
C ILE A 84 -13.16 -8.30 -2.48
N LYS A 85 -12.75 -9.17 -3.40
CA LYS A 85 -13.30 -10.53 -3.55
C LYS A 85 -12.55 -11.60 -2.77
N ASN A 86 -11.30 -11.34 -2.39
CA ASN A 86 -10.37 -12.36 -1.89
C ASN A 86 -9.98 -12.17 -0.41
N MET A 87 -10.78 -11.43 0.36
CA MET A 87 -10.53 -11.19 1.78
C MET A 87 -11.79 -11.46 2.59
N GLU A 88 -11.60 -12.16 3.72
CA GLU A 88 -12.60 -12.20 4.77
C GLU A 88 -12.71 -10.82 5.44
N PRO A 89 -13.89 -10.43 5.97
CA PRO A 89 -14.11 -9.11 6.56
C PRO A 89 -13.06 -8.73 7.62
N GLU A 90 -12.73 -9.65 8.53
CA GLU A 90 -11.78 -9.40 9.62
C GLU A 90 -10.37 -9.10 9.07
N LYS A 91 -9.94 -9.85 8.05
CA LYS A 91 -8.64 -9.63 7.40
C LYS A 91 -8.61 -8.30 6.64
N LEU A 92 -9.74 -7.89 6.07
CA LEU A 92 -9.82 -6.61 5.39
C LEU A 92 -9.68 -5.44 6.38
N TYR A 93 -10.32 -5.52 7.54
CA TYR A 93 -10.16 -4.51 8.59
C TYR A 93 -8.72 -4.42 9.07
N GLU A 94 -8.06 -5.55 9.35
CA GLU A 94 -6.64 -5.58 9.74
C GLU A 94 -5.74 -5.00 8.64
N ALA A 95 -5.95 -5.38 7.38
CA ALA A 95 -5.18 -4.86 6.24
C ALA A 95 -5.39 -3.35 6.06
N LYS A 96 -6.62 -2.85 6.23
CA LYS A 96 -6.92 -1.42 6.21
C LYS A 96 -6.17 -0.69 7.32
N GLU A 97 -6.17 -1.20 8.56
CA GLU A 97 -5.46 -0.59 9.69
C GLU A 97 -3.95 -0.57 9.46
N ARG A 98 -3.37 -1.69 9.00
CA ARG A 98 -1.95 -1.78 8.65
C ARG A 98 -1.58 -0.79 7.56
N PHE A 99 -2.35 -0.78 6.48
CA PHE A 99 -2.14 0.12 5.34
C PHE A 99 -2.19 1.58 5.80
N GLN A 100 -3.15 1.93 6.65
CA GLN A 100 -3.25 3.28 7.21
C GLN A 100 -1.98 3.65 7.99
N LEU A 101 -1.62 2.82 8.96
CA LEU A 101 -0.51 3.08 9.88
C LEU A 101 0.84 3.19 9.15
N VAL A 102 1.09 2.32 8.16
CA VAL A 102 2.30 2.32 7.34
C VAL A 102 2.43 3.63 6.55
N PHE A 103 1.36 4.07 5.89
CA PHE A 103 1.39 5.30 5.10
C PHE A 103 1.45 6.55 5.98
N GLU A 104 0.73 6.57 7.11
CA GLU A 104 0.83 7.67 8.08
C GLU A 104 2.25 7.84 8.62
N GLY A 105 2.90 6.74 9.02
CA GLY A 105 4.30 6.75 9.45
C GLY A 105 5.25 7.20 8.32
N PHE A 106 5.02 6.71 7.09
CA PHE A 106 5.79 7.17 5.94
C PHE A 106 5.68 8.68 5.74
N PHE A 107 4.48 9.27 5.80
CA PHE A 107 4.32 10.73 5.65
C PHE A 107 4.85 11.51 6.84
N ALA A 108 4.84 10.93 8.05
CA ALA A 108 5.47 11.51 9.23
C ALA A 108 7.01 11.47 9.17
N GLY A 109 7.59 10.64 8.31
CA GLY A 109 9.03 10.42 8.23
C GLY A 109 9.56 9.43 9.28
N GLU A 110 8.67 8.69 9.94
CA GLU A 110 9.00 7.71 10.97
C GLU A 110 8.10 6.47 10.80
N MET A 111 8.70 5.33 10.43
CA MET A 111 7.93 4.10 10.21
C MET A 111 7.47 3.49 11.54
N PRO A 112 6.23 2.96 11.60
CA PRO A 112 5.70 2.34 12.80
C PRO A 112 6.41 1.02 13.12
N ASP A 113 6.46 0.67 14.41
CA ASP A 113 6.76 -0.70 14.82
C ASP A 113 5.51 -1.59 14.64
N LEU A 114 5.55 -2.41 13.59
CA LEU A 114 4.47 -3.34 13.27
C LEU A 114 4.48 -4.58 14.18
N SER A 115 5.54 -4.77 15.00
CA SER A 115 5.73 -5.94 15.86
C SER A 115 4.63 -6.12 16.90
N ALA A 116 4.11 -5.02 17.43
CA ALA A 116 3.15 -5.02 18.53
C ALA A 116 1.67 -5.15 18.10
N GLY A 117 1.35 -4.92 16.82
CA GLY A 117 -0.04 -4.74 16.37
C GLY A 117 -0.53 -5.71 15.29
N PHE A 118 0.36 -6.49 14.66
CA PHE A 118 0.00 -7.36 13.55
C PHE A 118 0.69 -8.71 13.65
N ASP A 119 -0.07 -9.80 13.51
CA ASP A 119 0.47 -11.16 13.52
C ASP A 119 1.23 -11.45 12.22
N GLU A 120 0.67 -11.03 11.08
CA GLU A 120 1.31 -11.25 9.78
C GLU A 120 2.51 -10.31 9.58
N ARG A 121 3.64 -10.93 9.19
CA ARG A 121 4.91 -10.23 8.95
C ARG A 121 5.16 -10.11 7.46
N ASN A 122 5.53 -8.92 7.03
CA ASN A 122 6.07 -8.71 5.70
C ASN A 122 7.48 -9.35 5.64
N PRO A 123 7.66 -10.44 4.88
CA PRO A 123 8.92 -11.18 4.84
C PRO A 123 10.07 -10.35 4.25
N LEU A 124 9.76 -9.28 3.50
CA LEU A 124 10.76 -8.40 2.90
C LEU A 124 11.43 -7.47 3.91
N LEU A 125 10.77 -7.19 5.04
CA LEU A 125 11.31 -6.34 6.12
C LEU A 125 12.24 -7.10 7.06
N SER A 126 12.15 -8.43 7.11
CA SER A 126 12.95 -9.29 8.00
C SER A 126 14.40 -9.49 7.52
N SER A 127 14.76 -8.97 6.34
CA SER A 127 16.06 -9.18 5.68
C SER A 127 17.11 -8.10 5.98
N GLY A 128 16.82 -7.13 6.83
CA GLY A 128 17.75 -6.06 7.22
C GLY A 128 18.23 -6.24 8.65
N SER A 129 19.34 -6.96 8.83
CA SER A 129 20.20 -6.91 10.03
C SER A 129 21.50 -6.19 9.68
#